data_AF-A0A7C6D249-F1
#
_entry.id   AF-A0A7C6D249-F1
#
_cell.length_a   1.000
_cell.length_b   1.000
_cell.length_c   1.000
_cell.angle_alpha   90.00
_cell.angle_beta   90.00
_cell.angle_gamma   90.00
#
_symmetry.space_group_name_H-M   'P 1'
#
loop_
_entity.id
_entity.type
_entity.pdbx_description
1 polymer ?
#
loop_
_entity_poly.entity_id
_entity_poly.type
_entity_poly.pdbx_seq_one_letter_code
_entity_poly.pdbx_strand_id
1 'polypeptide(L)'
;MKGATKRTKPAAKKERNEPEKKEVVTEDLPSPEEIVEDLDSIAEQVIFGKNKARTYALREVWYPSLKDIIADPTVPEDAREEVMFLTLTNALLDMLMDVVPKEMALTFARNLDDYLAVTLVNKEYGVDLLKSFQKEFTEAMGNNFHSEEKLMAALQSFEDEWWDAPRDEIGGKSPNEALDEMAQKYDL
;
A
#
# COMPACT_ATOMS: atom_id res chain seq x y z
N MET A 1 -11.03 96.13 -35.23
CA MET A 1 -10.02 96.21 -36.31
C MET A 1 -9.37 94.84 -36.50
N LYS A 2 -9.08 94.50 -37.76
CA LYS A 2 -8.24 93.40 -38.32
C LYS A 2 -7.24 92.81 -37.30
N GLY A 3 -6.98 91.50 -37.17
CA GLY A 3 -7.02 90.36 -38.08
C GLY A 3 -5.62 89.70 -38.07
N ALA A 4 -5.52 88.37 -37.92
CA ALA A 4 -4.35 87.56 -38.34
C ALA A 4 -4.57 86.03 -38.17
N THR A 5 -4.80 85.37 -39.31
CA THR A 5 -4.20 84.10 -39.81
C THR A 5 -4.26 82.77 -39.03
N LYS A 6 -4.90 81.78 -39.70
CA LYS A 6 -5.03 80.34 -39.40
C LYS A 6 -3.72 79.54 -39.63
N ARG A 7 -3.50 78.43 -38.90
CA ARG A 7 -3.69 77.02 -39.38
C ARG A 7 -3.08 75.95 -38.42
N THR A 8 -3.98 75.16 -37.83
CA THR A 8 -3.96 73.70 -37.58
C THR A 8 -2.65 72.88 -37.58
N LYS A 9 -2.38 72.21 -36.45
CA LYS A 9 -1.89 70.80 -36.38
C LYS A 9 -2.61 70.13 -35.19
N PRO A 10 -3.14 68.91 -35.37
CA PRO A 10 -2.52 67.81 -34.64
C PRO A 10 -2.55 66.48 -35.42
N ALA A 11 -1.59 65.60 -35.17
CA ALA A 11 -1.80 64.17 -34.95
C ALA A 11 -0.46 63.45 -34.83
N ALA A 12 -0.35 62.67 -33.77
CA ALA A 12 0.76 61.81 -33.44
C ALA A 12 0.94 60.65 -34.44
N LYS A 13 2.20 60.25 -34.66
CA LYS A 13 2.59 58.86 -34.94
C LYS A 13 3.95 58.63 -34.27
N LYS A 14 3.98 57.77 -33.25
CA LYS A 14 5.21 57.17 -32.71
C LYS A 14 5.28 55.73 -33.21
N GLU A 15 6.47 55.36 -33.66
CA GLU A 15 6.79 54.15 -34.41
C GLU A 15 6.64 52.86 -33.59
N ARG A 16 6.46 51.78 -34.35
CA ARG A 16 6.12 50.42 -33.93
C ARG A 16 7.43 49.64 -33.77
N ASN A 17 7.77 49.21 -32.55
CA ASN A 17 8.85 48.24 -32.31
C ASN A 17 8.33 46.82 -32.59
N GLU A 18 9.09 46.03 -33.36
CA GLU A 18 8.86 44.60 -33.58
C GLU A 18 9.12 43.80 -32.29
N PRO A 19 8.39 42.69 -32.04
CA PRO A 19 8.63 41.83 -30.90
C PRO A 19 9.72 40.79 -31.21
N GLU A 20 10.75 40.72 -30.35
CA GLU A 20 11.72 39.62 -30.28
C GLU A 20 10.99 38.30 -30.00
N LYS A 21 11.28 37.27 -30.82
CA LYS A 21 10.86 35.89 -30.55
C LYS A 21 11.60 35.39 -29.31
N LYS A 22 10.89 35.21 -28.21
CA LYS A 22 11.36 34.36 -27.11
C LYS A 22 11.32 32.91 -27.59
N GLU A 23 12.49 32.26 -27.61
CA GLU A 23 12.57 30.81 -27.73
C GLU A 23 11.82 30.19 -26.55
N VAL A 24 10.85 29.34 -26.88
CA VAL A 24 10.15 28.51 -25.92
C VAL A 24 11.11 27.38 -25.57
N VAL A 25 11.67 27.41 -24.37
CA VAL A 25 12.30 26.24 -23.77
C VAL A 25 11.17 25.25 -23.54
N THR A 26 11.04 24.27 -24.42
CA THR A 26 10.26 23.07 -24.14
C THR A 26 11.05 22.31 -23.09
N GLU A 27 10.64 22.43 -21.82
CA GLU A 27 11.02 21.47 -20.80
C GLU A 27 10.44 20.12 -21.26
N ASP A 28 11.29 19.26 -21.79
CA ASP A 28 10.92 17.88 -22.11
C ASP A 28 10.37 17.24 -20.83
N LEU A 29 9.16 16.70 -20.92
CA LEU A 29 8.56 15.99 -19.80
C LEU A 29 9.45 14.76 -19.52
N PRO A 30 9.84 14.53 -18.25
CA PRO A 30 10.72 13.43 -17.89
C PRO A 30 10.12 12.09 -18.33
N SER A 31 10.98 11.15 -18.72
CA SER A 31 10.52 9.83 -19.15
C SER A 31 9.89 9.07 -17.97
N PRO A 32 8.98 8.10 -18.23
CA PRO A 32 8.43 7.26 -17.17
C PRO A 32 9.50 6.58 -16.31
N GLU A 33 10.64 6.19 -16.90
CA GLU A 33 11.76 5.60 -16.17
C GLU A 33 12.45 6.61 -15.25
N GLU A 34 12.66 7.85 -15.70
CA GLU A 34 13.23 8.93 -14.86
C GLU A 34 12.28 9.32 -13.71
N ILE A 35 10.97 9.27 -13.94
CA ILE A 35 9.95 9.49 -12.89
C ILE A 35 10.02 8.37 -11.83
N VAL A 36 10.22 7.12 -12.26
CA VAL A 36 10.33 5.97 -11.33
C VAL A 36 11.65 6.01 -10.54
N GLU A 37 12.79 6.34 -11.17
CA GLU A 37 14.07 6.51 -10.47
C GLU A 37 14.05 7.67 -9.46
N ASP A 38 13.33 8.77 -9.76
CA ASP A 38 13.12 9.88 -8.83
C ASP A 38 12.28 9.45 -7.61
N LEU A 39 11.21 8.67 -7.84
CA LEU A 39 10.37 8.16 -6.76
C LEU A 39 11.12 7.20 -5.82
N ASP A 40 11.95 6.31 -6.35
CA ASP A 40 12.78 5.41 -5.54
C ASP A 40 13.84 6.19 -4.75
N SER A 41 14.46 7.19 -5.36
CA SER A 41 15.42 8.08 -4.70
C SER A 41 14.76 8.90 -3.57
N ILE A 42 13.56 9.42 -3.81
CA ILE A 42 12.74 10.12 -2.82
C ILE A 42 12.33 9.15 -1.70
N ALA A 43 11.91 7.93 -2.04
CA ALA A 43 11.54 6.90 -1.07
C ALA A 43 12.74 6.52 -0.19
N GLU A 44 13.93 6.35 -0.76
CA GLU A 44 15.14 6.11 0.01
C GLU A 44 15.46 7.30 0.92
N GLN A 45 15.39 8.54 0.43
CA GLN A 45 15.73 9.71 1.24
C GLN A 45 14.72 9.98 2.39
N VAL A 46 13.43 9.77 2.13
CA VAL A 46 12.35 10.21 3.02
C VAL A 46 11.76 9.05 3.81
N ILE A 47 11.66 7.86 3.22
CA ILE A 47 11.06 6.67 3.83
C ILE A 47 12.17 5.80 4.41
N PHE A 48 13.00 5.15 3.60
CA PHE A 48 13.86 4.07 4.10
C PHE A 48 15.11 4.55 4.84
N GLY A 49 15.83 5.54 4.29
CA GLY A 49 17.07 6.07 4.85
C GLY A 49 16.91 6.72 6.22
N LYS A 50 15.69 7.15 6.58
CA LYS A 50 15.37 7.68 7.92
C LYS A 50 14.99 6.60 8.94
N ASN A 51 14.73 5.36 8.52
CA ASN A 51 14.24 4.31 9.42
C ASN A 51 15.19 4.05 10.59
N LYS A 52 16.50 4.06 10.37
CA LYS A 52 17.47 3.90 11.47
C LYS A 52 17.28 4.97 12.56
N ALA A 53 17.11 6.23 12.18
CA ALA A 53 16.87 7.32 13.12
C ALA A 53 15.50 7.18 13.82
N ARG A 54 14.45 6.80 13.06
CA ARG A 54 13.13 6.51 13.62
C ARG A 54 13.16 5.37 14.62
N THR A 55 13.90 4.30 14.37
CA THR A 55 14.07 3.18 15.32
C THR A 55 14.66 3.65 16.64
N TYR A 56 15.70 4.51 16.61
CA TYR A 56 16.25 5.07 17.85
C TYR A 56 15.26 5.99 18.57
N ALA A 57 14.51 6.82 17.84
CA ALA A 57 13.47 7.65 18.43
C ALA A 57 12.36 6.80 19.07
N LEU A 58 11.87 5.78 18.37
CA LEU A 58 10.88 4.83 18.86
C LEU A 58 11.39 4.07 20.10
N ARG A 59 12.67 3.69 20.14
CA ARG A 59 13.29 3.13 21.35
C ARG A 59 13.12 4.06 22.55
N GLU A 60 13.44 5.35 22.41
CA GLU A 60 13.30 6.31 23.53
C GLU A 60 11.85 6.46 24.00
N VAL A 61 10.89 6.41 23.09
CA VAL A 61 9.47 6.63 23.40
C VAL A 61 8.79 5.36 23.95
N TRP A 62 9.12 4.17 23.42
CA TRP A 62 8.40 2.93 23.72
C TRP A 62 9.14 1.99 24.66
N TYR A 63 10.46 1.89 24.55
CA TYR A 63 11.22 0.86 25.27
C TYR A 63 11.10 0.96 26.81
N PRO A 64 11.14 2.16 27.44
CA PRO A 64 10.96 2.26 28.89
C PRO A 64 9.63 1.65 29.36
N SER A 65 8.53 2.01 28.71
CA SER A 65 7.19 1.51 29.04
C SER A 65 7.07 0.00 28.82
N LEU A 66 7.63 -0.52 27.71
CA LEU A 66 7.65 -1.97 27.44
C LEU A 66 8.46 -2.73 28.49
N LYS A 67 9.60 -2.17 28.92
CA LYS A 67 10.46 -2.76 29.93
C LYS A 67 9.75 -2.83 31.29
N ASP A 68 9.01 -1.78 31.66
CA ASP A 68 8.25 -1.75 32.91
C ASP A 68 7.13 -2.81 32.91
N ILE A 69 6.45 -3.01 31.78
CA ILE A 69 5.41 -4.05 31.63
C ILE A 69 5.97 -5.44 31.88
N ILE A 70 7.10 -5.79 31.27
CA ILE A 70 7.68 -7.14 31.43
C ILE A 70 8.41 -7.33 32.77
N ALA A 71 8.75 -6.23 33.46
CA ALA A 71 9.29 -6.27 34.81
C ALA A 71 8.20 -6.44 35.88
N ASP A 72 6.92 -6.35 35.51
CA ASP A 72 5.81 -6.58 36.44
C ASP A 72 5.92 -7.99 37.06
N PRO A 73 5.88 -8.12 38.41
CA PRO A 73 5.99 -9.41 39.09
C PRO A 73 4.90 -10.43 38.73
N THR A 74 3.78 -9.98 38.15
CA THR A 74 2.69 -10.84 37.67
C THR A 74 2.99 -11.51 36.34
N VAL A 75 3.97 -11.01 35.57
CA VAL A 75 4.40 -11.60 34.30
C VAL A 75 5.42 -12.72 34.56
N PRO A 76 5.13 -13.98 34.17
CA PRO A 76 6.08 -15.09 34.28
C PRO A 76 7.37 -14.80 33.52
N GLU A 77 8.52 -15.18 34.09
CA GLU A 77 9.83 -14.84 33.51
C GLU A 77 10.03 -15.43 32.11
N ASP A 78 9.52 -16.64 31.88
CA ASP A 78 9.55 -17.37 30.62
C ASP A 78 8.60 -16.78 29.56
N ALA A 79 7.62 -15.98 29.97
CA ALA A 79 6.66 -15.33 29.07
C ALA A 79 7.01 -13.85 28.77
N ARG A 80 8.03 -13.27 29.42
CA ARG A 80 8.36 -11.83 29.28
C ARG A 80 8.60 -11.40 27.85
N GLU A 81 9.35 -12.18 27.07
CA GLU A 81 9.65 -11.85 25.67
C GLU A 81 8.39 -11.89 24.80
N GLU A 82 7.52 -12.87 25.04
CA GLU A 82 6.23 -12.98 24.35
C GLU A 82 5.30 -11.82 24.69
N VAL A 83 5.19 -11.44 25.97
CA VAL A 83 4.42 -10.26 26.42
C VAL A 83 4.96 -8.98 25.78
N MET A 84 6.29 -8.83 25.69
CA MET A 84 6.90 -7.69 25.01
C MET A 84 6.51 -7.66 23.52
N PHE A 85 6.58 -8.82 22.84
CA PHE A 85 6.20 -8.95 21.44
C PHE A 85 4.73 -8.60 21.20
N LEU A 86 3.82 -9.13 22.02
CA LEU A 86 2.38 -8.86 21.93
C LEU A 86 2.07 -7.38 22.15
N THR A 87 2.67 -6.78 23.18
CA THR A 87 2.46 -5.36 23.50
C THR A 87 2.95 -4.44 22.38
N LEU A 88 4.16 -4.70 21.87
CA LEU A 88 4.73 -3.93 20.77
C LEU A 88 3.92 -4.10 19.48
N THR A 89 3.51 -5.33 19.16
CA THR A 89 2.72 -5.62 17.96
C THR A 89 1.36 -4.94 18.03
N ASN A 90 0.68 -4.97 19.17
CA ASN A 90 -0.57 -4.25 19.36
C ASN A 90 -0.39 -2.74 19.14
N ALA A 91 0.63 -2.13 19.74
CA ALA A 91 0.90 -0.70 19.57
C ALA A 91 1.22 -0.32 18.11
N LEU A 92 1.89 -1.20 17.36
CA LEU A 92 2.14 -1.02 15.92
C LEU A 92 0.84 -1.11 15.11
N LEU A 93 -0.04 -2.05 15.44
CA LEU A 93 -1.36 -2.16 14.81
C LEU A 93 -2.23 -0.94 15.10
N ASP A 94 -2.26 -0.45 16.35
CA ASP A 94 -2.98 0.77 16.71
C ASP A 94 -2.46 1.97 15.90
N MET A 95 -1.14 2.15 15.84
CA MET A 95 -0.52 3.21 15.04
C MET A 95 -0.86 3.08 13.55
N LEU A 96 -0.87 1.85 13.02
CA LEU A 96 -1.22 1.59 11.64
C LEU A 96 -2.68 1.96 11.36
N MET A 97 -3.60 1.56 12.23
CA MET A 97 -5.02 1.88 12.10
C MET A 97 -5.30 3.38 12.26
N ASP A 98 -4.52 4.08 13.09
CA ASP A 98 -4.63 5.54 13.27
C ASP A 98 -4.20 6.34 12.02
N VAL A 99 -3.28 5.80 11.22
CA VAL A 99 -2.81 6.46 9.98
C VAL A 99 -3.59 6.05 8.74
N VAL A 100 -4.34 4.94 8.80
CA VAL A 100 -5.23 4.51 7.71
C VAL A 100 -6.42 5.47 7.61
N PRO A 101 -6.73 6.00 6.41
CA PRO A 101 -7.94 6.81 6.19
C PRO A 101 -9.21 6.07 6.63
N LYS A 102 -10.13 6.79 7.30
CA LYS A 102 -11.32 6.19 7.93
C LYS A 102 -12.19 5.40 6.95
N GLU A 103 -12.30 5.89 5.72
CA GLU A 103 -13.00 5.26 4.61
C GLU A 103 -12.41 3.91 4.20
N MET A 104 -11.12 3.67 4.49
CA MET A 104 -10.42 2.41 4.19
C MET A 104 -10.22 1.52 5.42
N ALA A 105 -10.43 2.04 6.63
CA ALA A 105 -10.11 1.32 7.87
C ALA A 105 -10.80 -0.06 7.97
N LEU A 106 -12.09 -0.15 7.62
CA LEU A 106 -12.83 -1.41 7.68
C LEU A 106 -12.31 -2.44 6.66
N THR A 107 -12.01 -2.00 5.44
CA THR A 107 -11.46 -2.87 4.40
C THR A 107 -10.04 -3.32 4.78
N PHE A 108 -9.25 -2.41 5.35
CA PHE A 108 -7.90 -2.73 5.81
C PHE A 108 -7.90 -3.77 6.93
N ALA A 109 -8.78 -3.62 7.93
CA ALA A 109 -8.94 -4.58 9.02
C ALA A 109 -9.28 -5.98 8.46
N ARG A 110 -10.34 -6.08 7.65
CA ARG A 110 -10.72 -7.36 7.02
C ARG A 110 -9.60 -7.99 6.21
N ASN A 111 -8.88 -7.20 5.42
CA ASN A 111 -7.76 -7.72 4.62
C ASN A 111 -6.61 -8.23 5.50
N LEU A 112 -6.37 -7.58 6.66
CA LEU A 112 -5.38 -8.04 7.63
C LEU A 112 -5.83 -9.37 8.26
N ASP A 113 -7.11 -9.47 8.62
CA ASP A 113 -7.71 -10.68 9.20
C ASP A 113 -7.64 -11.86 8.21
N ASP A 114 -8.04 -11.64 6.96
CA ASP A 114 -7.96 -12.63 5.87
C ASP A 114 -6.50 -13.08 5.64
N TYR A 115 -5.56 -12.13 5.61
CA TYR A 115 -4.13 -12.43 5.47
C TYR A 115 -3.59 -13.28 6.62
N LEU A 116 -3.98 -12.95 7.86
CA LEU A 116 -3.59 -13.70 9.05
C LEU A 116 -4.20 -15.10 9.02
N ALA A 117 -5.48 -15.24 8.68
CA ALA A 117 -6.15 -16.54 8.55
C ALA A 117 -5.43 -17.44 7.53
N VAL A 118 -5.15 -16.93 6.32
CA VAL A 118 -4.39 -17.68 5.30
C VAL A 118 -3.00 -18.08 5.80
N THR A 119 -2.29 -17.16 6.45
CA THR A 119 -0.94 -17.43 6.96
C THR A 119 -0.95 -18.48 8.08
N LEU A 120 -1.95 -18.45 8.95
CA LEU A 120 -2.14 -19.41 10.04
C LEU A 120 -2.50 -20.79 9.50
N VAL A 121 -3.39 -20.89 8.50
CA VAL A 121 -3.71 -22.16 7.83
C VAL A 121 -2.47 -22.72 7.14
N ASN A 122 -1.75 -21.92 6.36
CA ASN A 122 -0.51 -22.32 5.70
C ASN A 122 0.52 -22.87 6.70
N LYS A 123 0.66 -22.21 7.86
CA LYS A 123 1.56 -22.65 8.93
C LYS A 123 1.11 -23.95 9.59
N GLU A 124 -0.18 -24.10 9.90
CA GLU A 124 -0.74 -25.28 10.57
C GLU A 124 -0.57 -26.54 9.73
N TYR A 125 -0.88 -26.46 8.43
CA TYR A 125 -0.88 -27.62 7.54
C TYR A 125 0.43 -27.77 6.73
N GLY A 126 1.33 -26.80 6.79
CA GLY A 126 2.59 -26.81 6.02
C GLY A 126 2.36 -26.66 4.52
N VAL A 127 1.35 -25.88 4.13
CA VAL A 127 0.92 -25.66 2.74
C VAL A 127 1.10 -24.20 2.32
N ASP A 128 0.91 -23.91 1.03
CA ASP A 128 0.80 -22.57 0.49
C ASP A 128 -0.45 -22.49 -0.38
N LEU A 129 -1.58 -22.15 0.23
CA LEU A 129 -2.89 -22.16 -0.43
C LEU A 129 -2.94 -21.31 -1.69
N LEU A 130 -2.35 -20.11 -1.66
CA LEU A 130 -2.37 -19.19 -2.82
C LEU A 130 -1.51 -19.71 -3.96
N LYS A 131 -0.39 -20.36 -3.65
CA LYS A 131 0.45 -21.00 -4.67
C LYS A 131 -0.18 -22.27 -5.24
N SER A 132 -0.85 -23.08 -4.40
CA SER A 132 -1.65 -24.22 -4.86
C SER A 132 -2.78 -23.74 -5.78
N PHE A 133 -3.51 -22.70 -5.38
CA PHE A 133 -4.55 -22.06 -6.19
C PHE A 133 -4.02 -21.62 -7.55
N GLN A 134 -2.93 -20.84 -7.57
CA GLN A 134 -2.34 -20.34 -8.82
C GLN A 134 -1.91 -21.49 -9.75
N LYS A 135 -1.28 -22.52 -9.18
CA LYS A 135 -0.80 -23.67 -9.94
C LYS A 135 -1.96 -24.43 -10.56
N GLU A 136 -2.97 -24.79 -9.76
CA GLU A 136 -4.12 -25.55 -10.22
C GLU A 136 -5.00 -24.76 -11.19
N PHE A 137 -5.14 -23.44 -10.98
CA PHE A 137 -5.80 -22.55 -11.93
C PHE A 137 -5.10 -22.60 -13.29
N THR A 138 -3.76 -22.51 -13.30
CA THR A 138 -2.97 -22.55 -14.53
C THR A 138 -3.06 -23.91 -15.21
N GLU A 139 -3.11 -25.00 -14.45
CA GLU A 139 -3.25 -26.36 -14.97
C GLU A 139 -4.65 -26.62 -15.55
N ALA A 140 -5.70 -26.10 -14.92
CA ALA A 140 -7.10 -26.32 -15.33
C ALA A 140 -7.56 -25.36 -16.45
N MET A 141 -7.29 -24.06 -16.29
CA MET A 141 -7.79 -23.00 -17.18
C MET A 141 -6.76 -22.56 -18.23
N GLY A 142 -5.48 -22.91 -18.04
CA GLY A 142 -4.38 -22.47 -18.88
C GLY A 142 -3.88 -21.06 -18.52
N ASN A 143 -2.90 -20.57 -19.29
CA ASN A 143 -2.26 -19.27 -19.08
C ASN A 143 -2.39 -18.31 -20.29
N ASN A 144 -3.21 -18.67 -21.27
CA ASN A 144 -3.32 -17.92 -22.54
C ASN A 144 -4.72 -17.34 -22.71
N PHE A 145 -4.99 -16.25 -21.99
CA PHE A 145 -6.24 -15.52 -22.09
C PHE A 145 -6.09 -14.38 -23.11
N HIS A 146 -7.05 -14.29 -24.04
CA HIS A 146 -7.04 -13.28 -25.10
C HIS A 146 -7.70 -11.96 -24.71
N SER A 147 -8.25 -11.85 -23.51
CA SER A 147 -8.78 -10.62 -22.93
C SER A 147 -8.87 -10.73 -21.40
N GLU A 148 -8.85 -9.58 -20.72
CA GLU A 148 -9.05 -9.48 -19.27
C GLU A 148 -10.42 -10.05 -18.85
N GLU A 149 -11.48 -9.75 -19.60
CA GLU A 149 -12.83 -10.28 -19.34
C GLU A 149 -12.86 -11.82 -19.28
N LYS A 150 -12.13 -12.49 -20.19
CA LYS A 150 -12.04 -13.95 -20.20
C LYS A 150 -11.22 -14.50 -19.03
N LEU A 151 -10.15 -13.79 -18.65
CA LEU A 151 -9.36 -14.13 -17.47
C LEU A 151 -10.22 -14.03 -16.20
N MET A 152 -10.92 -12.92 -16.01
CA MET A 152 -11.77 -12.69 -14.85
C MET A 152 -12.91 -13.71 -14.77
N ALA A 153 -13.55 -14.04 -15.90
CA ALA A 153 -14.59 -15.06 -15.92
C ALA A 153 -14.06 -16.46 -15.55
N ALA A 154 -12.87 -16.82 -16.05
CA ALA A 154 -12.24 -18.10 -15.72
C ALA A 154 -11.80 -18.15 -14.25
N LEU A 155 -11.23 -17.06 -13.73
CA LEU A 155 -10.87 -16.93 -12.32
C LEU A 155 -12.08 -17.11 -11.43
N GLN A 156 -13.15 -16.36 -11.67
CA GLN A 156 -14.38 -16.45 -10.88
C GLN A 156 -14.94 -17.87 -10.87
N SER A 157 -15.05 -18.52 -12.04
CA SER A 157 -15.56 -19.90 -12.10
C SER A 157 -14.68 -20.90 -11.35
N PHE A 158 -13.36 -20.67 -11.34
CA PHE A 158 -12.43 -21.56 -10.66
C PHE A 158 -12.45 -21.32 -9.16
N GLU A 159 -12.48 -20.06 -8.72
CA GLU A 159 -12.56 -19.66 -7.31
C GLU A 159 -13.81 -20.21 -6.63
N ASP A 160 -14.98 -20.08 -7.27
CA ASP A 160 -16.27 -20.55 -6.75
C ASP A 160 -16.25 -22.05 -6.40
N GLU A 161 -15.45 -22.86 -7.12
CA GLU A 161 -15.32 -24.29 -6.85
C GLU A 161 -14.11 -24.59 -5.94
N TRP A 162 -12.98 -23.93 -6.17
CA TRP A 162 -11.70 -24.30 -5.58
C TRP A 162 -11.64 -24.06 -4.07
N TRP A 163 -12.24 -22.95 -3.61
CA TRP A 163 -12.23 -22.54 -2.19
C TRP A 163 -13.17 -23.39 -1.33
N ASP A 164 -14.17 -24.04 -1.94
CA ASP A 164 -15.15 -24.90 -1.26
C ASP A 164 -14.88 -26.40 -1.48
N ALA A 165 -13.94 -26.76 -2.36
CA ALA A 165 -13.58 -28.15 -2.61
C ALA A 165 -12.69 -28.75 -1.48
N PRO A 166 -12.99 -29.96 -1.00
CA PRO A 166 -12.14 -30.69 -0.05
C PRO A 166 -10.72 -30.93 -0.58
N ARG A 167 -9.73 -30.79 0.30
CA ARG A 167 -8.30 -30.95 -0.03
C ARG A 167 -7.57 -31.86 0.95
N ASP A 168 -6.89 -32.87 0.42
CA ASP A 168 -6.14 -33.84 1.23
C ASP A 168 -5.03 -33.17 2.07
N GLU A 169 -4.37 -32.16 1.51
CA GLU A 169 -3.26 -31.44 2.15
C GLU A 169 -3.66 -30.62 3.39
N ILE A 170 -4.96 -30.33 3.56
CA ILE A 170 -5.53 -29.69 4.75
C ILE A 170 -6.53 -30.62 5.47
N GLY A 171 -6.29 -31.93 5.39
CA GLY A 171 -7.03 -32.93 6.16
C GLY A 171 -8.45 -33.20 5.66
N GLY A 172 -8.71 -32.97 4.37
CA GLY A 172 -10.01 -33.19 3.73
C GLY A 172 -11.01 -32.06 3.94
N LYS A 173 -10.59 -30.92 4.52
CA LYS A 173 -11.39 -29.69 4.61
C LYS A 173 -11.33 -28.91 3.30
N SER A 174 -12.30 -28.03 3.08
CA SER A 174 -12.13 -26.98 2.08
C SER A 174 -11.22 -25.87 2.61
N PRO A 175 -10.55 -25.11 1.71
CA PRO A 175 -9.84 -23.89 2.09
C PRO A 175 -10.71 -22.93 2.92
N ASN A 176 -11.95 -22.66 2.51
CA ASN A 176 -12.86 -21.77 3.25
C ASN A 176 -13.15 -22.30 4.66
N GLU A 177 -13.41 -23.59 4.82
CA GLU A 177 -13.63 -24.20 6.14
C GLU A 177 -12.40 -24.04 7.04
N ALA A 178 -11.19 -24.25 6.49
CA ALA A 178 -9.96 -24.09 7.26
C ALA A 178 -9.69 -22.63 7.65
N LEU A 179 -10.02 -21.68 6.77
CA LEU A 179 -9.91 -20.24 7.04
C LEU A 179 -10.91 -19.81 8.12
N ASP A 180 -12.17 -20.21 8.00
CA ASP A 180 -13.23 -19.89 8.97
C ASP A 180 -12.91 -20.42 10.36
N GLU A 181 -12.41 -21.65 10.46
CA GLU A 181 -11.99 -22.23 11.75
C GLU A 181 -10.82 -21.45 12.36
N MET A 182 -9.85 -21.01 11.56
CA MET A 182 -8.72 -20.21 12.05
C MET A 182 -9.18 -18.81 12.46
N ALA A 183 -10.02 -18.15 11.68
CA ALA A 183 -10.57 -16.85 12.03
C ALA A 183 -11.32 -16.92 13.38
N GLN A 184 -12.20 -17.92 13.54
CA GLN A 184 -12.93 -18.14 14.80
C GLN A 184 -12.00 -18.46 15.98
N LYS A 185 -10.95 -19.26 15.77
CA LYS A 185 -9.98 -19.62 16.82
C LYS A 185 -9.22 -18.42 17.36
N TYR A 186 -8.95 -17.43 16.50
CA TYR A 186 -8.14 -16.25 16.84
C TYR A 186 -8.95 -14.95 16.99
N ASP A 187 -10.28 -15.02 16.87
CA ASP A 187 -11.20 -13.86 16.91
C ASP A 187 -10.83 -12.78 15.88
N LEU A 188 -10.54 -13.24 14.66
CA LEU A 188 -10.29 -12.44 13.46
C LEU A 188 -11.60 -12.23 12.68
#